data_AF-A0A1Q7VR03-F1
#
_entry.id   AF-A0A1Q7VR03-F1
#
_cell.length_a   1.000
_cell.length_b   1.000
_cell.length_c   1.000
_cell.angle_alpha   90.00
_cell.angle_beta   90.00
_cell.angle_gamma   90.00
#
_symmetry.space_group_name_H-M   'P 1'
#
loop_
_entity.id
_entity.type
_entity.pdbx_description
1 polymer ?
#
loop_
_entity_poly.entity_id
_entity_poly.type
_entity_poly.pdbx_seq_one_letter_code
_entity_poly.pdbx_strand_id
1 'polypeptide(L)'
;MVSGEEIARLLDDRALLDGMPVFLDEETMMPIEPLCSWGRSLSNSELGEGTMKDYGRIIARVADYQAERGRDVVTAAESDLLAY
;
A
#
# COMPACT_ATOMS: atom_id res chain seq x y z
N MET A 1 14.21 17.19 16.98
CA MET A 1 14.28 15.99 16.13
C MET A 1 13.57 14.88 16.88
N VAL A 2 12.63 14.20 16.24
CA VAL A 2 11.97 13.02 16.81
C VAL A 2 12.95 11.86 16.76
N SER A 3 13.07 11.09 17.84
CA SER A 3 13.96 9.93 17.87
C SER A 3 13.33 8.71 17.17
N GLY A 4 14.12 7.74 16.71
CA GLY A 4 13.59 6.52 16.10
C GLY A 4 12.70 5.71 17.05
N GLU A 5 12.99 5.73 18.35
CA GLU A 5 12.17 5.07 19.38
C GLU A 5 10.82 5.77 19.58
N GLU A 6 10.81 7.09 19.47
CA GLU A 6 9.60 7.91 19.55
C GLU A 6 8.72 7.72 18.30
N ILE A 7 9.34 7.53 17.13
CA ILE A 7 8.63 7.11 15.90
C ILE A 7 8.03 5.70 16.08
N ALA A 8 8.81 4.72 16.54
CA ALA A 8 8.31 3.35 16.73
C ALA A 8 7.10 3.32 17.66
N ARG A 9 7.17 4.02 18.79
CA ARG A 9 6.07 4.11 19.76
C ARG A 9 4.82 4.77 19.16
N LEU A 10 4.99 5.80 18.34
CA LEU A 10 3.88 6.44 17.62
C LEU A 10 3.24 5.51 16.58
N LEU A 11 3.99 4.60 15.97
CA LEU A 11 3.48 3.63 15.00
C LEU A 11 2.73 2.49 15.70
N ASP A 12 3.26 2.00 16.83
CA ASP A 12 2.58 1.04 17.70
C ASP A 12 1.22 1.58 18.21
N ASP A 13 1.21 2.82 18.70
CA ASP A 13 -0.02 3.49 19.17
C ASP A 13 -1.06 3.66 18.05
N ARG A 14 -0.62 3.71 16.79
CA ARG A 14 -1.50 3.83 15.61
C ARG A 14 -1.96 2.47 15.07
N ALA A 15 -1.61 1.36 15.74
CA ALA A 15 -1.99 0.00 15.39
C ALA A 15 -1.61 -0.40 13.95
N LEU A 16 -0.47 0.08 13.45
CA LEU A 16 0.04 -0.38 12.17
C LEU A 16 0.58 -1.80 12.35
N LEU A 17 -0.05 -2.78 11.70
CA LEU A 17 0.40 -4.16 11.77
C LEU A 17 1.70 -4.36 10.99
N ASP A 18 2.55 -5.24 11.51
CA ASP A 18 3.75 -5.68 10.79
C ASP A 18 3.39 -6.21 9.40
N GLY A 19 4.09 -5.70 8.39
CA GLY A 19 3.84 -6.06 6.99
C GLY A 19 2.69 -5.31 6.33
N MET A 20 1.98 -4.41 7.02
CA MET A 20 1.02 -3.51 6.39
C MET A 20 1.71 -2.65 5.33
N PRO A 21 1.26 -2.67 4.07
CA PRO A 21 1.89 -1.89 3.02
C PRO A 21 1.54 -0.40 3.14
N VAL A 22 2.58 0.44 3.01
CA VAL A 22 2.47 1.90 2.95
C VAL A 22 3.11 2.37 1.65
N PHE A 23 2.34 3.06 0.82
CA PHE A 23 2.76 3.51 -0.51
C PHE A 23 3.02 5.02 -0.46
N LEU A 24 4.24 5.43 -0.75
CA LEU A 24 4.65 6.83 -0.70
C LEU A 24 5.05 7.28 -2.10
N ASP A 25 4.61 8.47 -2.47
CA ASP A 25 5.06 9.16 -3.66
C ASP A 25 6.55 9.49 -3.53
N GLU A 26 7.34 9.17 -4.55
CA GLU A 26 8.80 9.26 -4.47
C GLU A 26 9.30 10.71 -4.32
N GLU A 27 8.58 11.69 -4.87
CA GLU A 27 8.99 13.09 -4.87
C GLU A 27 8.51 13.80 -3.59
N THR A 28 7.22 13.69 -3.30
CA THR A 28 6.56 14.41 -2.20
C THR A 28 6.66 13.69 -0.87
N MET A 29 7.02 12.40 -0.87
CA MET A 29 6.98 11.51 0.30
C MET A 29 5.61 11.42 0.96
N MET A 30 4.54 11.77 0.22
CA MET A 30 3.17 11.75 0.71
C MET A 30 2.51 10.39 0.41
N PRO A 31 1.55 9.94 1.25
CA PRO A 31 0.79 8.72 0.99
C PRO A 31 0.05 8.77 -0.35
N ILE A 32 0.17 7.70 -1.13
CA ILE A 32 -0.56 7.53 -2.39
C ILE A 32 -1.93 6.92 -2.10
N GLU A 33 -2.99 7.67 -2.36
CA GLU A 33 -4.35 7.15 -2.41
C GLU A 33 -4.70 6.75 -3.85
N PRO A 34 -5.45 5.65 -4.06
CA PRO A 34 -6.19 4.84 -3.07
C PRO A 34 -5.38 3.67 -2.46
N LEU A 35 -4.09 3.52 -2.80
CA LEU A 35 -3.28 2.38 -2.37
C LEU A 35 -3.13 2.28 -0.85
N CYS A 36 -2.94 3.40 -0.16
CA CYS A 36 -2.88 3.42 1.30
C CYS A 36 -4.23 3.06 1.95
N SER A 37 -5.36 3.44 1.37
CA SER A 37 -6.68 2.99 1.82
C SER A 37 -6.86 1.48 1.67
N TRP A 38 -6.34 0.89 0.59
CA TRP A 38 -6.33 -0.55 0.42
C TRP A 38 -5.41 -1.24 1.44
N GLY A 39 -4.21 -0.71 1.69
CA GLY A 39 -3.28 -1.24 2.70
C GLY A 39 -3.87 -1.24 4.11
N ARG A 40 -4.58 -0.17 4.50
CA ARG A 40 -5.36 -0.10 5.75
C ARG A 40 -6.52 -1.09 5.80
N SER A 41 -7.12 -1.42 4.67
CA SER A 41 -8.17 -2.45 4.62
C SER A 41 -7.57 -3.85 4.78
N LEU A 42 -6.39 -4.08 4.18
CA LEU A 42 -5.65 -5.33 4.27
C LEU A 42 -5.23 -5.66 5.71
N SER A 43 -4.81 -4.67 6.48
CA SER A 43 -4.45 -4.89 7.89
C SER A 43 -5.62 -5.37 8.74
N ASN A 44 -6.87 -5.12 8.33
CA ASN A 44 -8.06 -5.64 9.03
C ASN A 44 -8.45 -7.08 8.61
N SER A 45 -7.69 -7.71 7.70
CA SER A 45 -8.04 -8.99 7.09
C SER A 45 -7.45 -10.21 7.82
N GLU A 46 -6.89 -10.03 9.02
CA GLU A 46 -6.25 -11.08 9.85
C GLU A 46 -5.21 -11.93 9.09
N LEU A 47 -4.49 -11.31 8.15
CA LEU A 47 -3.48 -11.98 7.33
C LEU A 47 -2.13 -12.04 8.06
N GLY A 48 -1.34 -13.06 7.76
CA GLY A 48 0.06 -13.11 8.19
C GLY A 48 0.90 -12.03 7.50
N GLU A 49 1.94 -11.56 8.20
CA GLU A 49 2.88 -10.53 7.72
C GLU A 49 3.39 -10.81 6.30
N GLY A 50 3.82 -12.05 6.03
CA GLY A 50 4.31 -12.46 4.71
C GLY A 50 3.28 -12.28 3.60
N THR A 51 2.03 -12.68 3.87
CA THR A 51 0.91 -12.53 2.92
C THR A 51 0.59 -11.06 2.69
N MET A 52 0.60 -10.22 3.73
CA MET A 52 0.36 -8.79 3.57
C MET A 52 1.42 -8.12 2.71
N LYS A 53 2.70 -8.47 2.92
CA LYS A 53 3.82 -7.99 2.09
C LYS A 53 3.66 -8.41 0.64
N ASP A 54 3.29 -9.67 0.38
CA ASP A 54 3.12 -10.17 -0.97
C ASP A 54 1.96 -9.50 -1.69
N TYR A 55 0.83 -9.30 -1.02
CA TYR A 55 -0.30 -8.58 -1.60
C TYR A 55 0.06 -7.10 -1.85
N GLY A 56 0.81 -6.47 -0.93
CA GLY A 56 1.35 -5.12 -1.10
C GLY A 56 2.22 -4.99 -2.36
N ARG A 57 3.09 -5.97 -2.62
CA ARG A 57 3.90 -6.02 -3.84
C ARG A 57 3.07 -6.21 -5.09
N ILE A 58 2.06 -7.08 -5.05
CA ILE A 58 1.18 -7.33 -6.20
C ILE A 58 0.43 -6.05 -6.57
N ILE A 59 -0.19 -5.37 -5.60
CA ILE A 59 -0.95 -4.15 -5.91
C ILE A 59 -0.05 -3.01 -6.39
N ALA A 60 1.19 -2.90 -5.87
CA ALA A 60 2.16 -1.92 -6.37
C ALA A 60 2.41 -2.13 -7.88
N ARG A 61 2.71 -3.37 -8.27
CA ARG A 61 2.99 -3.71 -9.67
C ARG A 61 1.79 -3.49 -10.59
N VAL A 62 0.58 -3.80 -10.10
CA VAL A 62 -0.66 -3.51 -10.85
C VAL A 62 -0.87 -2.00 -10.97
N ALA A 63 -0.63 -1.22 -9.92
CA ALA A 63 -0.76 0.23 -9.95
C ALA A 63 0.21 0.85 -10.97
N ASP A 64 1.47 0.44 -10.97
CA ASP A 64 2.49 0.90 -11.93
C ASP A 64 2.06 0.58 -13.37
N TYR A 65 1.63 -0.67 -13.62
CA TYR A 65 1.18 -1.10 -14.95
C TYR A 65 -0.03 -0.30 -15.46
N GLN A 66 -0.97 0.02 -14.57
CA GLN A 66 -2.14 0.82 -14.90
C GLN A 66 -1.79 2.29 -15.14
N ALA A 67 -0.84 2.85 -14.38
CA ALA A 67 -0.38 4.22 -14.54
C ALA A 67 0.23 4.44 -15.94
N GLU A 68 0.99 3.48 -16.48
CA GLU A 68 1.51 3.51 -17.86
C GLU A 68 0.39 3.62 -18.92
N ARG A 69 -0.83 3.21 -18.59
CA ARG A 69 -2.02 3.24 -19.45
C ARG A 69 -2.96 4.42 -19.14
N GLY A 70 -2.54 5.32 -18.25
CA GLY A 70 -3.35 6.46 -17.82
C GLY A 70 -4.58 6.05 -17.01
N ARG A 71 -4.51 4.93 -16.29
CA ARG A 71 -5.56 4.43 -15.40
C ARG A 71 -5.03 4.31 -13.96
N ASP A 72 -5.94 4.29 -13.00
CA ASP A 72 -5.62 3.93 -11.62
C ASP A 72 -6.22 2.56 -11.26
N VAL A 73 -5.87 2.04 -10.08
CA VAL A 73 -6.35 0.72 -9.62
C VAL A 73 -7.85 0.68 -9.32
N VAL A 74 -8.51 1.82 -9.14
CA VAL A 74 -9.97 1.91 -8.86
C VAL A 74 -10.79 1.93 -10.14
N THR A 75 -10.25 2.53 -11.19
CA THR A 75 -10.85 2.67 -12.53
C THR A 75 -10.44 1.56 -13.49
N ALA A 76 -9.51 0.69 -13.07
CA ALA A 76 -9.14 -0.51 -13.79
C ALA A 76 -10.36 -1.41 -14.04
N ALA A 77 -10.54 -1.82 -15.30
CA ALA A 77 -11.55 -2.80 -15.70
C ALA A 77 -10.95 -4.22 -15.76
N GLU A 78 -11.80 -5.24 -15.82
CA GLU A 78 -11.37 -6.64 -15.99
C GLU A 78 -10.43 -6.83 -17.19
N SER A 79 -10.70 -6.14 -18.30
CA SER A 79 -9.83 -6.18 -19.49
C SER A 79 -8.41 -5.71 -19.22
N ASP A 80 -8.23 -4.79 -18.27
CA ASP A 80 -6.90 -4.29 -17.91
C ASP A 80 -6.15 -5.31 -17.07
N LEU A 81 -6.85 -5.99 -16.15
CA LEU A 81 -6.28 -7.06 -15.35
C LEU A 81 -5.91 -8.29 -16.21
N LEU A 82 -6.68 -8.57 -17.27
CA LEU A 82 -6.34 -9.62 -18.24
C LEU A 82 -5.15 -9.26 -19.12
N ALA A 83 -4.83 -7.97 -19.25
CA ALA A 83 -3.70 -7.49 -20.05
C ALA A 83 -2.39 -7.41 -19.23
N TYR A 84 -2.48 -7.40 -17.89
CA TYR A 84 -1.36 -7.39 -16.94
C TYR A 84 -0.65 -8.75 -16.91
#